data_AF-A0A514LMP8-F1
#
_entry.id   AF-A0A514LMP8-F1
#
_cell.length_a   1.000
_cell.length_b   1.000
_cell.length_c   1.000
_cell.angle_alpha   90.00
_cell.angle_beta   90.00
_cell.angle_gamma   90.00
#
_symmetry.space_group_name_H-M   'P 1'
#
loop_
_entity.id
_entity.type
_entity.pdbx_description
1 polymer ?
#
loop_
_entity_poly.entity_id
_entity_poly.type
_entity_poly.pdbx_seq_one_letter_code
_entity_poly.pdbx_strand_id
1 'polypeptide(L)'
;MENPQQFEVWKTDVKPILELKRDEFHLFGHEEATEEDIWKLGIGKLRKESQYTPFYRFANVLMRLSVTDYMNEKTINAYKGTEGWSKDTDDEMEGILDEVLGNEEADGRKGNRQPSSG
;
A
#
# COMPACT_ATOMS: atom_id res chain seq x y z
N MET A 1 19.33 14.88 -14.21
CA MET A 1 18.25 14.84 -15.21
C MET A 1 17.15 13.98 -14.63
N GLU A 2 16.08 14.60 -14.11
CA GLU A 2 14.84 13.87 -13.78
C GLU A 2 14.23 13.42 -15.09
N ASN A 3 14.21 12.11 -15.31
CA ASN A 3 13.56 11.54 -16.48
C ASN A 3 12.08 11.40 -16.09
N PRO A 4 11.14 12.15 -16.70
CA PRO A 4 9.73 12.07 -16.33
C PRO A 4 9.26 10.62 -16.48
N GLN A 5 8.80 10.03 -15.38
CA GLN A 5 8.37 8.64 -15.34
C GLN A 5 7.29 8.41 -16.42
N GLN A 6 7.55 7.49 -17.34
CA GLN A 6 6.74 7.26 -18.55
C GLN A 6 5.61 6.25 -18.32
N PHE A 7 5.10 6.14 -17.08
CA PHE A 7 4.16 5.08 -16.74
C PHE A 7 2.93 5.07 -17.65
N GLU A 8 2.37 6.24 -17.98
CA GLU A 8 1.23 6.34 -18.89
C GLU A 8 1.50 5.75 -20.28
N VAL A 9 2.74 5.83 -20.77
CA VAL A 9 3.13 5.23 -22.06
C VAL A 9 3.05 3.71 -21.98
N TRP A 10 3.45 3.14 -20.84
CA TRP A 10 3.48 1.69 -20.60
C TRP A 10 2.15 1.09 -20.15
N LYS A 11 1.11 1.90 -19.93
CA LYS A 11 -0.19 1.42 -19.44
C LYS A 11 -0.78 0.34 -20.35
N THR A 12 -0.62 0.49 -21.66
CA THR A 12 -1.06 -0.52 -22.64
C THR A 12 -0.24 -1.80 -22.53
N ASP A 13 1.07 -1.70 -22.34
CA ASP A 13 1.98 -2.86 -22.26
C ASP A 13 1.71 -3.73 -21.03
N VAL A 14 1.28 -3.12 -19.92
CA VAL A 14 0.95 -3.82 -18.67
C VAL A 14 -0.53 -4.15 -18.51
N LYS A 15 -1.38 -3.87 -19.52
CA LYS A 15 -2.82 -4.22 -19.46
C LYS A 15 -3.08 -5.68 -19.06
N PRO A 16 -2.33 -6.69 -19.56
CA PRO A 16 -2.52 -8.07 -19.13
C PRO A 16 -2.27 -8.27 -17.63
N ILE A 17 -1.34 -7.52 -17.03
CA ILE A 17 -1.09 -7.57 -15.58
C ILE A 17 -2.27 -6.97 -14.81
N LEU A 18 -2.81 -5.84 -15.30
CA LEU A 18 -3.95 -5.18 -14.65
C LEU A 18 -5.20 -6.07 -14.66
N GLU A 19 -5.48 -6.72 -15.79
CA GLU A 19 -6.57 -7.70 -15.93
C GLU A 19 -6.39 -8.87 -14.95
N LEU A 20 -5.21 -9.49 -14.94
CA LEU A 20 -4.89 -10.62 -14.05
C LEU A 20 -5.02 -10.25 -12.57
N LYS A 21 -4.56 -9.05 -12.17
CA LYS A 21 -4.66 -8.58 -10.79
C LYS A 21 -6.10 -8.29 -10.38
N ARG A 22 -6.89 -7.71 -11.29
CA ARG A 22 -8.31 -7.47 -11.05
C ARG A 22 -9.05 -8.79 -10.85
N ASP A 23 -8.83 -9.77 -11.72
CA ASP A 23 -9.42 -11.11 -11.59
C ASP A 23 -8.97 -11.83 -10.31
N GLU A 24 -7.70 -11.67 -9.91
CA GLU A 24 -7.20 -12.17 -8.63
C GLU A 24 -7.94 -11.53 -7.45
N PHE A 25 -8.15 -10.21 -7.45
CA PHE A 25 -8.86 -9.53 -6.37
C PHE A 25 -10.34 -9.93 -6.33
N HIS A 26 -10.96 -10.13 -7.50
CA HIS A 26 -12.31 -10.68 -7.62
C HIS A 26 -12.40 -12.07 -7.00
N LEU A 27 -11.42 -12.93 -7.25
CA LEU A 27 -11.34 -14.28 -6.66
C LEU A 27 -11.25 -14.23 -5.13
N PHE A 28 -10.64 -13.19 -4.57
CA PHE A 28 -10.58 -12.96 -3.12
C PHE A 28 -11.83 -12.26 -2.55
N GLY A 29 -12.87 -12.03 -3.35
CA GLY A 29 -14.16 -11.48 -2.91
C GLY A 29 -14.33 -9.98 -3.11
N HIS A 30 -13.40 -9.32 -3.81
CA HIS A 30 -13.45 -7.88 -4.11
C HIS A 30 -13.92 -7.62 -5.55
N GLU A 31 -15.15 -8.04 -5.88
CA GLU A 31 -15.73 -7.92 -7.24
C GLU A 31 -15.83 -6.47 -7.74
N GLU A 32 -15.83 -5.49 -6.83
CA GLU A 32 -15.87 -4.07 -7.16
C GLU A 32 -14.54 -3.51 -7.64
N ALA A 33 -13.43 -4.24 -7.49
CA ALA A 33 -12.12 -3.80 -7.92
C ALA A 33 -12.04 -3.64 -9.45
N THR A 34 -11.53 -2.51 -9.92
CA THR A 34 -11.35 -2.23 -11.35
C THR A 34 -9.88 -2.23 -11.75
N GLU A 35 -9.57 -2.47 -13.04
CA GLU A 35 -8.21 -2.31 -13.59
C GLU A 35 -7.64 -0.91 -13.31
N GLU A 36 -8.50 0.11 -13.27
CA GLU A 36 -8.12 1.47 -12.93
C GLU A 36 -7.77 1.65 -11.45
N ASP A 37 -8.43 0.93 -10.53
CA ASP A 37 -8.02 0.89 -9.13
C ASP A 37 -6.64 0.24 -8.98
N ILE A 38 -6.38 -0.87 -9.68
CA ILE A 38 -5.07 -1.54 -9.70
C ILE A 38 -4.00 -0.60 -10.22
N TRP A 39 -4.29 0.11 -11.32
CA TRP A 39 -3.41 1.11 -11.92
C TRP A 39 -3.04 2.19 -10.89
N LYS A 40 -4.04 2.84 -10.30
CA LYS A 40 -3.83 3.91 -9.32
C LYS A 40 -3.03 3.43 -8.11
N LEU A 41 -3.33 2.25 -7.58
CA LEU A 41 -2.60 1.65 -6.46
C LEU A 41 -1.12 1.44 -6.80
N GLY A 42 -0.83 0.88 -7.97
CA GLY A 42 0.53 0.67 -8.46
C GLY A 42 1.30 1.98 -8.63
N ILE A 43 0.69 2.95 -9.31
CA ILE A 43 1.28 4.28 -9.52
C ILE A 43 1.52 5.01 -8.20
N GLY A 44 0.60 4.89 -7.24
CA GLY A 44 0.76 5.45 -5.89
C GLY A 44 2.00 4.91 -5.18
N LYS A 45 2.24 3.60 -5.25
CA LYS A 45 3.47 2.97 -4.69
C LYS A 45 4.73 3.46 -5.40
N LEU A 46 4.71 3.53 -6.73
CA LEU A 46 5.87 3.95 -7.54
C LEU A 46 6.25 5.41 -7.37
N ARG A 47 5.27 6.30 -7.16
CA ARG A 47 5.52 7.72 -6.91
C ARG A 47 6.21 7.99 -5.57
N LYS A 48 6.13 7.06 -4.63
CA LYS A 48 6.91 7.12 -3.37
C LYS A 48 8.39 6.80 -3.60
N GLU A 49 8.76 6.19 -4.73
CA GLU A 49 10.15 5.95 -5.07
C GLU A 49 10.80 7.21 -5.67
N SER A 50 11.93 7.65 -5.09
CA SER A 50 12.67 8.84 -5.55
C SER A 50 13.54 8.61 -6.79
N GLN A 51 13.65 7.36 -7.25
CA GLN A 51 14.54 6.95 -8.33
C GLN A 51 13.80 6.62 -9.63
N TYR A 52 14.53 6.68 -10.75
CA TYR A 52 14.04 6.20 -12.02
C TYR A 52 13.62 4.73 -11.93
N THR A 53 12.39 4.43 -12.37
CA THR A 53 11.87 3.06 -12.38
C THR A 53 11.97 2.48 -13.80
N PRO A 54 12.84 1.48 -14.04
CA PRO A 54 12.86 0.75 -15.30
C PRO A 54 11.62 -0.13 -15.46
N PHE A 55 11.23 -0.45 -16.71
CA PHE A 55 10.01 -1.20 -17.02
C PHE A 55 9.87 -2.52 -16.25
N TYR A 56 10.95 -3.31 -16.11
CA TYR A 56 10.87 -4.58 -15.38
C TYR A 56 10.53 -4.38 -13.89
N ARG A 57 11.01 -3.29 -13.26
CA ARG A 57 10.69 -2.94 -11.88
C ARG A 57 9.24 -2.46 -11.80
N PHE A 58 8.83 -1.61 -12.73
CA PHE A 58 7.45 -1.15 -12.88
C PHE A 58 6.46 -2.33 -12.94
N ALA A 59 6.68 -3.27 -13.85
CA ALA A 59 5.87 -4.47 -13.99
C ALA A 59 5.91 -5.33 -12.72
N ASN A 60 7.08 -5.46 -12.07
CA ASN A 60 7.20 -6.22 -10.83
C ASN A 60 6.41 -5.60 -9.67
N VAL A 61 6.35 -4.26 -9.58
CA VAL A 61 5.53 -3.57 -8.57
C VAL A 61 4.05 -3.87 -8.79
N LEU A 62 3.55 -3.82 -10.03
CA LEU A 62 2.16 -4.15 -10.34
C LEU A 62 1.82 -5.61 -10.00
N MET A 63 2.71 -6.56 -10.34
CA MET A 63 2.52 -7.98 -10.04
C MET A 63 2.50 -8.27 -8.53
N ARG A 64 3.20 -7.47 -7.72
CA ARG A 64 3.29 -7.65 -6.26
C ARG A 64 2.15 -7.00 -5.48
N LEU A 65 1.26 -6.26 -6.14
CA LEU A 65 0.09 -5.68 -5.47
C LEU A 65 -0.73 -6.77 -4.80
N SER A 66 -1.14 -6.54 -3.56
CA SER A 66 -1.95 -7.47 -2.77
C SER A 66 -3.34 -6.90 -2.49
N VAL A 67 -4.29 -7.77 -2.12
CA VAL A 67 -5.60 -7.35 -1.62
C VAL A 67 -5.45 -6.47 -0.38
N THR A 68 -4.47 -6.76 0.48
CA THR A 68 -4.15 -5.90 1.64
C THR A 68 -3.76 -4.49 1.22
N ASP A 69 -2.91 -4.34 0.19
CA ASP A 69 -2.56 -3.01 -0.34
C ASP A 69 -3.80 -2.24 -0.82
N TYR A 70 -4.69 -2.94 -1.53
CA TYR A 70 -5.94 -2.38 -2.04
C TYR A 70 -6.89 -1.94 -0.92
N MET A 71 -7.07 -2.77 0.11
CA MET A 71 -7.93 -2.46 1.26
C MET A 71 -7.37 -1.32 2.09
N ASN A 72 -6.05 -1.27 2.29
CA ASN A 72 -5.41 -0.15 2.97
C ASN A 72 -5.65 1.17 2.22
N GLU A 73 -5.48 1.17 0.89
CA GLU A 73 -5.73 2.35 0.06
C GLU A 73 -7.20 2.78 0.10
N LYS A 74 -8.16 1.84 0.02
CA LYS A 74 -9.59 2.16 0.15
C LYS A 74 -9.94 2.71 1.53
N THR A 75 -9.37 2.14 2.59
CA THR A 75 -9.57 2.59 3.98
C THR A 75 -9.07 4.02 4.15
N ILE A 76 -7.83 4.30 3.75
CA ILE A 76 -7.25 5.65 3.76
C ILE A 76 -8.14 6.61 2.97
N ASN A 77 -8.58 6.24 1.77
CA ASN A 77 -9.44 7.10 0.94
C ASN A 77 -10.83 7.34 1.55
N ALA A 78 -11.39 6.36 2.25
CA ALA A 78 -12.66 6.52 2.95
C ALA A 78 -12.54 7.56 4.08
N TYR A 79 -11.47 7.51 4.86
CA TYR A 79 -11.15 8.56 5.84
C TYR A 79 -10.91 9.90 5.14
N LYS A 80 -10.16 9.92 4.02
CA LYS A 80 -9.91 11.13 3.20
C LYS A 80 -11.16 11.80 2.67
N GLY A 81 -12.22 11.04 2.41
CA GLY A 81 -13.48 11.57 1.90
C GLY A 81 -14.41 12.18 2.96
N THR A 82 -14.21 11.88 4.25
CA THR A 82 -15.23 12.18 5.27
C THR A 82 -15.17 13.58 5.89
N GLU A 83 -14.10 14.35 5.75
CA GLU A 83 -14.01 15.76 6.22
C GLU A 83 -12.80 16.41 5.57
N GLY A 84 -12.88 17.64 5.04
CA GLY A 84 -11.80 18.27 4.26
C GLY A 84 -10.41 18.17 4.88
N TRP A 85 -9.51 17.44 4.21
CA TRP A 85 -8.14 17.18 4.66
C TRP A 85 -7.25 18.38 4.36
N SER A 86 -6.79 19.07 5.40
CA SER A 86 -5.67 20.01 5.28
C SER A 86 -4.35 19.25 5.43
N LYS A 87 -3.25 19.89 5.01
CA LYS A 87 -1.90 19.34 5.12
C LYS A 87 -1.53 18.95 6.56
N ASP A 88 -2.12 19.61 7.55
CA ASP A 88 -1.89 19.34 8.97
C ASP A 88 -2.51 18.01 9.43
N THR A 89 -3.57 17.53 8.75
CA THR A 89 -4.22 16.24 9.04
C THR A 89 -3.41 15.05 8.54
N ASP A 90 -2.61 15.22 7.47
CA ASP A 90 -1.74 14.14 6.94
C ASP A 90 -0.62 13.79 7.94
N ASP A 91 0.03 14.79 8.55
CA ASP A 91 1.13 14.58 9.51
C ASP A 91 0.66 13.92 10.83
N GLU A 92 -0.54 14.27 11.30
CA GLU A 92 -1.13 13.68 12.52
C GLU A 92 -1.58 12.22 12.30
N MET A 93 -2.12 11.93 11.11
CA MET A 93 -2.51 10.59 10.69
C MET A 93 -1.31 9.64 10.52
N GLU A 94 -0.20 10.12 9.94
CA GLU A 94 1.02 9.32 9.83
C GLU A 94 1.53 8.91 11.22
N GLY A 95 1.45 9.80 12.22
CA GLY A 95 1.78 9.49 13.61
C GLY A 95 0.88 8.41 14.23
N ILE A 96 -0.44 8.47 14.00
CA ILE A 96 -1.38 7.46 14.51
C ILE A 96 -1.19 6.12 13.81
N LEU A 97 -0.92 6.12 12.50
CA LEU A 97 -0.64 4.89 11.75
C LEU A 97 0.66 4.22 12.22
N ASP A 98 1.71 4.99 12.50
CA ASP A 98 2.97 4.47 13.07
C ASP A 98 2.76 3.89 14.48
N GLU A 99 1.91 4.50 15.32
CA GLU A 99 1.58 3.98 16.64
C GLU A 99 0.79 2.66 16.56
N VAL A 100 -0.21 2.58 15.68
CA VAL A 100 -1.04 1.39 15.51
C VAL A 100 -0.24 0.24 14.88
N LEU A 101 0.59 0.52 13.88
CA LEU A 101 1.41 -0.48 13.19
C LEU A 101 2.69 -0.84 13.97
N GLY A 102 3.16 0.03 14.86
CA GLY A 102 4.35 -0.19 15.71
C GLY A 102 4.10 -1.02 16.97
N ASN A 103 2.84 -1.31 17.31
CA ASN A 103 2.48 -1.98 18.57
C ASN A 103 2.49 -3.53 18.53
N GLU A 104 2.95 -4.16 17.44
CA GLU A 104 3.00 -5.64 17.36
C GLU A 104 4.19 -6.29 18.12
N GLU A 105 5.17 -5.54 18.64
CA GLU A 105 6.36 -6.14 19.29
C GLU A 105 6.31 -6.26 20.83
N ALA A 106 5.22 -5.88 21.51
CA ALA A 106 5.20 -5.77 22.97
C ALA A 106 4.26 -6.72 23.73
N ASP A 107 4.02 -7.95 23.25
CA ASP A 107 3.45 -9.00 24.12
C ASP A 107 4.19 -10.34 24.02
N GLY A 108 5.36 -10.38 24.66
CA GLY A 108 6.17 -11.56 24.88
C GLY A 108 6.47 -11.79 26.36
N ARG A 109 5.47 -12.28 27.11
CA ARG A 109 5.57 -13.02 28.40
C ARG A 109 6.71 -12.62 29.36
N LYS A 110 6.39 -11.79 30.36
CA LYS A 110 7.15 -11.74 31.63
C LYS A 110 6.89 -13.02 32.45
N GLY A 111 7.74 -14.02 32.27
CA GLY A 111 7.86 -15.17 33.18
C GLY A 111 8.47 -14.73 34.51
N ASN A 112 7.64 -14.74 35.55
CA ASN A 112 8.01 -14.49 36.94
C ASN A 112 9.07 -15.50 37.43
N ARG A 113 10.26 -15.05 37.82
CA ARG A 113 11.17 -15.80 38.70
C ARG A 113 11.51 -14.90 39.88
N GLN A 114 10.99 -15.25 41.05
CA GLN A 114 11.53 -14.77 42.31
C GLN A 114 12.89 -15.44 42.56
N PRO A 115 13.91 -14.73 43.06
CA PRO A 115 15.06 -15.38 43.66
C PRO A 115 14.71 -15.77 45.10
N SER A 116 14.74 -17.07 45.40
CA SER A 116 14.75 -17.57 46.77
C SER A 116 16.10 -17.28 47.40
N SER A 117 16.11 -16.47 48.46
CA SER A 117 17.25 -16.29 49.34
C SER A 117 17.62 -17.60 50.03
N GLY A 118 18.91 -17.95 50.00
CA GLY A 118 19.54 -19.05 50.74
C GLY A 118 21.03 -18.83 50.79
#